data_AF-A0A7X4H778-F1
#
_entry.id   AF-A0A7X4H778-F1
#
_cell.length_a   1.000
_cell.length_b   1.000
_cell.length_c   1.000
_cell.angle_alpha   90.00
_cell.angle_beta   90.00
_cell.angle_gamma   90.00
#
_symmetry.space_group_name_H-M   'P 1'
#
loop_
_entity.id
_entity.type
_entity.pdbx_description
1 polymer ?
#
loop_
_entity_poly.entity_id
_entity_poly.type
_entity_poly.pdbx_seq_one_letter_code
_entity_poly.pdbx_strand_id
1 'polypeptide(L)'
;MTAKQRGASLLEFAVAVIVIGILMGLLLQRLWYYQGEAEQAGVQMTVANVRTALEIKAAQAKLPGRSADLTFLTEENPFDLLKAKPPNYAGELFSPSNQEVGAGNWCFDRADKSLIYLLNFGNSFRDAQTKRLKFKVKLLRLPHSPAKPSGAPETVGVAFEQVKD
;
A
#
# COMPACT_ATOMS: atom_id res chain seq x y z
N MET A 1 9.54 65.49 -3.13
CA MET A 1 8.71 64.97 -2.03
C MET A 1 9.13 63.53 -1.77
N THR A 2 9.92 63.29 -0.73
CA THR A 2 10.46 61.97 -0.38
C THR A 2 9.45 61.23 0.50
N ALA A 3 8.92 60.11 -0.02
CA ALA A 3 8.02 59.25 0.73
C ALA A 3 8.77 58.61 1.90
N LYS A 4 8.42 59.00 3.13
CA LYS A 4 8.98 58.45 4.36
C LYS A 4 8.42 57.03 4.52
N GLN A 5 9.21 56.01 4.20
CA GLN A 5 8.89 54.62 4.57
C GLN A 5 8.73 54.56 6.09
N ARG A 6 7.48 54.47 6.56
CA ARG A 6 7.18 54.15 7.96
C ARG A 6 7.37 52.64 8.06
N GLY A 7 8.52 52.23 8.63
CA GLY A 7 8.73 50.84 9.01
C GLY A 7 7.53 50.37 9.84
N ALA A 8 7.06 49.15 9.57
CA ALA A 8 5.85 48.59 10.16
C ALA A 8 5.78 48.90 11.65
N SER A 9 4.63 49.44 12.09
CA SER A 9 4.39 49.64 13.52
C SER A 9 4.52 48.28 14.22
N LEU A 10 5.09 48.22 15.43
CA LEU A 10 5.24 46.97 16.19
C LEU A 10 3.91 46.19 16.28
N LEU A 11 2.77 46.90 16.27
CA LEU A 11 1.43 46.31 16.23
C LEU A 11 1.10 45.67 14.88
N GLU A 12 1.45 46.30 13.76
CA GLU A 12 1.23 45.74 12.42
C GLU A 12 2.03 44.46 12.22
N PHE A 13 3.28 44.45 12.69
CA PHE A 13 4.11 43.24 12.67
C PHE A 13 3.53 42.14 13.56
N ALA A 14 3.07 42.49 14.78
CA ALA A 14 2.44 41.54 15.69
C ALA A 14 1.17 40.91 15.09
N VAL A 15 0.30 41.72 14.47
CA VAL A 15 -0.90 41.24 13.79
C VAL A 15 -0.53 40.34 12.61
N ALA A 16 0.47 40.72 11.80
CA ALA A 16 0.92 39.89 10.68
C ALA A 16 1.44 38.52 11.15
N VAL A 17 2.24 38.48 12.23
CA VAL A 17 2.74 37.23 12.82
C VAL A 17 1.60 36.35 13.33
N ILE A 18 0.59 36.94 13.99
CA ILE A 18 -0.59 36.20 14.46
C ILE A 18 -1.35 35.60 13.27
N VAL A 19 -1.62 36.38 12.22
CA VAL A 19 -2.32 35.88 11.03
C VAL A 19 -1.54 34.76 10.36
N ILE A 20 -0.22 34.92 10.18
CA ILE A 20 0.65 33.89 9.61
C ILE A 20 0.64 32.63 10.48
N GLY A 21 0.69 32.76 11.81
CA GLY A 21 0.61 31.64 12.73
C GLY A 21 -0.69 30.86 12.62
N ILE A 22 -1.83 31.54 12.50
CA ILE A 22 -3.13 30.91 12.28
C ILE A 22 -3.14 30.17 10.94
N LEU A 23 -2.67 30.82 9.86
CA LEU A 23 -2.63 30.21 8.52
C LEU A 23 -1.70 28.98 8.49
N MET A 24 -0.53 29.04 9.12
CA MET A 24 0.36 27.88 9.24
C MET A 24 -0.28 26.73 10.03
N GLY A 25 -0.95 27.03 11.15
CA GLY A 25 -1.65 26.01 11.94
C GLY A 25 -2.70 25.27 11.13
N LEU A 26 -3.52 26.01 10.37
CA LEU A 26 -4.54 25.44 9.47
C LEU A 26 -3.91 24.62 8.33
N LEU A 27 -2.83 25.12 7.74
CA LEU A 27 -2.11 24.43 6.66
C LEU A 27 -1.55 23.08 7.15
N LEU A 28 -0.88 23.08 8.31
CA LEU A 28 -0.33 21.87 8.90
C LEU A 28 -1.45 20.86 9.18
N GLN A 29 -2.54 21.29 9.80
CA GLN A 29 -3.69 20.41 10.07
C GLN A 29 -4.23 19.75 8.79
N ARG A 30 -4.36 20.51 7.70
CA ARG A 30 -4.77 19.98 6.40
C ARG A 30 -3.74 19.00 5.82
N LEU A 31 -2.45 19.31 5.96
CA LEU A 31 -1.37 18.48 5.42
C LEU A 31 -1.36 17.08 6.06
N TRP A 32 -1.50 16.99 7.39
CA TRP A 32 -1.59 15.71 8.10
C TRP A 32 -2.76 14.86 7.62
N TYR A 33 -3.92 15.49 7.40
CA TYR A 33 -5.11 14.80 6.88
C TYR A 33 -4.87 14.22 5.48
N TYR A 34 -4.30 15.02 4.57
CA TYR A 34 -4.02 14.57 3.21
C TYR A 34 -2.92 13.50 3.13
N GLN A 35 -1.97 13.49 4.07
CA GLN A 35 -0.92 12.49 4.10
C GLN A 35 -1.47 11.08 4.33
N GLY A 36 -2.44 10.92 5.24
CA GLY A 36 -3.08 9.62 5.51
C GLY A 36 -3.88 9.10 4.31
N GLU A 37 -4.67 9.97 3.67
CA GLU A 37 -5.43 9.61 2.47
C GLU A 37 -4.51 9.23 1.30
N ALA A 38 -3.42 9.98 1.10
CA ALA A 38 -2.44 9.69 0.06
C ALA A 38 -1.73 8.35 0.30
N GLU A 39 -1.39 8.03 1.56
CA GLU A 39 -0.80 6.73 1.90
C GLU A 39 -1.77 5.59 1.59
N GLN A 40 -3.03 5.70 2.02
CA GLN A 40 -4.05 4.68 1.75
C GLN A 40 -4.27 4.49 0.25
N ALA A 41 -4.36 5.57 -0.52
CA ALA A 41 -4.49 5.52 -1.97
C ALA A 41 -3.28 4.83 -2.62
N GLY A 42 -2.06 5.14 -2.18
CA GLY A 42 -0.83 4.50 -2.67
C GLY A 42 -0.77 3.00 -2.36
N VAL A 43 -1.20 2.60 -1.16
CA VAL A 43 -1.32 1.19 -0.78
C VAL A 43 -2.34 0.48 -1.66
N GLN A 44 -3.54 1.05 -1.83
CA GLN A 44 -4.61 0.47 -2.66
C GLN A 44 -4.18 0.33 -4.12
N MET A 45 -3.49 1.33 -4.67
CA MET A 45 -2.95 1.28 -6.02
C MET A 45 -1.92 0.15 -6.18
N THR A 46 -1.04 -0.04 -5.20
CA THR A 46 -0.05 -1.12 -5.22
C THR A 46 -0.72 -2.50 -5.15
N VAL A 47 -1.71 -2.65 -4.27
CA VAL A 47 -2.52 -3.88 -4.13
C VAL A 47 -3.27 -4.18 -5.43
N ALA A 48 -3.86 -3.17 -6.08
CA ALA A 48 -4.55 -3.32 -7.36
C ALA A 48 -3.59 -3.77 -8.47
N ASN A 49 -2.40 -3.17 -8.56
CA ASN A 49 -1.38 -3.57 -9.54
C ASN A 49 -0.96 -5.04 -9.37
N VAL A 50 -0.75 -5.49 -8.13
CA VAL A 50 -0.45 -6.89 -7.83
C VAL A 50 -1.60 -7.80 -8.23
N ARG A 51 -2.85 -7.45 -7.90
CA ARG A 51 -4.03 -8.23 -8.30
C ARG A 51 -4.10 -8.39 -9.82
N THR A 52 -3.94 -7.31 -10.58
CA THR A 52 -3.95 -7.36 -12.03
C THR A 52 -2.81 -8.22 -12.59
N ALA A 53 -1.61 -8.14 -12.02
CA ALA A 53 -0.48 -8.98 -12.44
C ALA A 53 -0.75 -10.48 -12.18
N LEU A 54 -1.34 -10.82 -11.03
CA LEU A 54 -1.76 -12.18 -10.70
C LEU A 54 -2.84 -12.70 -11.66
N GLU A 55 -3.85 -11.89 -11.97
CA GLU A 55 -4.90 -12.26 -12.93
C GLU A 55 -4.36 -12.52 -14.33
N ILE A 56 -3.44 -11.66 -14.82
CA ILE A 56 -2.77 -11.85 -16.10
C ILE A 56 -1.96 -13.14 -16.11
N LYS A 57 -1.19 -13.42 -15.06
CA LYS A 57 -0.43 -14.67 -14.95
C LYS A 57 -1.32 -15.90 -14.88
N ALA A 58 -2.42 -15.83 -14.13
CA ALA A 58 -3.40 -16.91 -14.05
C ALA A 58 -4.09 -17.16 -15.41
N ALA A 59 -4.35 -16.10 -16.20
CA ALA A 59 -4.88 -16.24 -17.55
C ALA A 59 -3.85 -16.88 -18.52
N GLN A 60 -2.58 -16.48 -18.43
CA GLN A 60 -1.49 -17.06 -19.23
C GLN A 60 -1.30 -18.56 -18.95
N ALA A 61 -1.45 -18.99 -17.70
CA ALA A 61 -1.37 -20.39 -17.28
C ALA A 61 -2.57 -21.26 -17.74
N LYS A 62 -3.62 -20.65 -18.30
CA LYS A 62 -4.79 -21.35 -18.85
C LYS A 62 -4.73 -21.49 -20.37
N LEU A 63 -3.70 -20.95 -21.01
CA LEU A 63 -3.55 -21.02 -22.46
C LEU A 63 -3.29 -22.47 -22.91
N PRO A 64 -3.85 -22.91 -24.07
CA PRO A 64 -3.66 -24.25 -24.59
C PRO A 64 -2.17 -24.60 -24.74
N GLY A 65 -1.77 -25.78 -24.25
CA GLY A 65 -0.38 -26.24 -24.29
C GLY A 65 0.50 -25.76 -23.12
N ARG A 66 -0.05 -25.00 -22.17
CA ARG A 66 0.69 -24.48 -21.01
C ARG A 66 -0.10 -24.69 -19.72
N SER A 67 -0.27 -25.94 -19.29
CA SER A 67 -0.82 -26.26 -17.97
C SER A 67 0.24 -25.99 -16.90
N ALA A 68 0.36 -24.74 -16.47
CA ALA A 68 1.24 -24.38 -15.35
C ALA A 68 0.46 -24.54 -14.04
N ASP A 69 1.05 -25.24 -13.07
CA ASP A 69 0.55 -25.28 -11.71
C ASP A 69 0.50 -23.84 -11.16
N LEU A 70 -0.64 -23.40 -10.63
CA LEU A 70 -0.80 -22.05 -10.08
C LEU A 70 -0.35 -21.96 -8.63
N THR A 71 0.02 -23.09 -8.01
CA THR A 71 0.45 -23.18 -6.61
C THR A 71 1.69 -22.33 -6.36
N PHE A 72 2.62 -22.19 -7.32
CA PHE A 72 3.81 -21.35 -7.16
C PHE A 72 3.47 -19.88 -6.87
N LEU A 73 2.34 -19.35 -7.38
CA LEU A 73 1.90 -17.96 -7.12
C LEU A 73 1.56 -17.70 -5.65
N THR A 74 1.32 -18.75 -4.86
CA THR A 74 1.11 -18.65 -3.41
C THR A 74 2.39 -18.82 -2.60
N GLU A 75 3.47 -19.27 -3.24
CA GLU A 75 4.76 -19.51 -2.61
C GLU A 75 5.77 -18.40 -2.88
N GLU A 76 5.71 -17.83 -4.08
CA GLU A 76 6.61 -16.77 -4.53
C GLU A 76 6.14 -15.38 -4.11
N ASN A 77 7.08 -14.44 -4.18
CA ASN A 77 6.82 -13.05 -3.87
C ASN A 77 5.98 -12.40 -4.99
N PRO A 78 4.76 -11.91 -4.69
CA PRO A 78 3.88 -11.35 -5.71
C PRO A 78 4.42 -10.08 -6.37
N PHE A 79 5.40 -9.41 -5.76
CA PHE A 79 6.08 -8.26 -6.38
C PHE A 79 7.02 -8.66 -7.53
N ASP A 80 7.45 -9.91 -7.63
CA ASP A 80 8.24 -10.39 -8.77
C ASP A 80 7.42 -10.50 -10.06
N LEU A 81 6.08 -10.46 -9.94
CA LEU A 81 5.18 -10.39 -11.09
C LEU A 81 5.08 -8.98 -11.68
N LEU A 82 5.49 -7.96 -10.92
CA LEU A 82 5.46 -6.57 -11.35
C LEU A 82 6.69 -6.26 -12.20
N LYS A 83 6.53 -5.36 -13.19
CA LYS A 83 7.65 -4.90 -14.02
C LYS A 83 8.75 -4.20 -13.22
N ALA A 84 8.36 -3.50 -12.16
CA ALA A 84 9.26 -2.83 -11.23
C ALA A 84 8.67 -2.94 -9.82
N LYS A 85 9.53 -3.22 -8.84
CA LYS A 85 9.12 -3.25 -7.43
C LYS A 85 8.85 -1.82 -6.95
N PRO A 86 7.91 -1.61 -6.00
CA PRO A 86 7.67 -0.29 -5.43
C PRO A 86 8.96 0.30 -4.82
N PRO A 87 9.15 1.64 -4.88
CA PRO A 87 10.36 2.28 -4.39
C PRO A 87 10.55 2.14 -2.88
N ASN A 88 9.47 1.94 -2.14
CA ASN A 88 9.43 1.71 -0.70
C ASN A 88 9.42 0.22 -0.34
N TYR A 89 10.01 -0.64 -1.17
CA TYR A 89 10.13 -2.07 -0.90
C TYR A 89 11.44 -2.38 -0.17
N ALA A 90 11.33 -2.79 1.10
CA ALA A 90 12.44 -3.14 1.98
C ALA A 90 13.08 -4.52 1.67
N GLY A 91 12.44 -5.33 0.82
CA GLY A 91 12.94 -6.64 0.41
C GLY A 91 12.19 -7.81 1.04
N GLU A 92 12.88 -8.95 1.04
CA GLU A 92 12.36 -10.23 1.56
C GLU A 92 13.04 -10.56 2.88
N LEU A 93 12.27 -10.58 3.95
CA LEU A 93 12.73 -10.87 5.30
C LEU A 93 12.03 -12.13 5.82
N PHE A 94 12.61 -12.75 6.86
CA PHE A 94 12.05 -13.93 7.49
C PHE A 94 11.44 -13.53 8.83
N SER A 95 10.10 -13.55 8.95
CA SER A 95 9.37 -13.09 10.14
C SER A 95 9.79 -11.68 10.62
N PRO A 96 9.72 -10.65 9.77
CA PRO A 96 10.23 -9.32 10.10
C PRO A 96 9.43 -8.65 11.22
N SER A 97 10.15 -7.98 12.10
CA SER A 97 9.59 -7.03 13.07
C SER A 97 9.22 -5.70 12.41
N ASN A 98 8.36 -4.92 13.06
CA ASN A 98 7.96 -3.59 12.56
C ASN A 98 9.16 -2.63 12.40
N GLN A 99 10.21 -2.77 13.21
CA GLN A 99 11.41 -1.92 13.08
C GLN A 99 12.23 -2.26 11.84
N GLU A 100 12.33 -3.55 11.48
CA GLU A 100 13.09 -4.00 10.31
C GLU A 100 12.41 -3.59 9.00
N VAL A 101 11.08 -3.59 8.95
CA VAL A 101 10.34 -3.12 7.76
C VAL A 101 10.47 -1.60 7.62
N GLY A 102 10.32 -0.87 8.73
CA GLY A 102 10.25 0.60 8.72
C GLY A 102 8.89 1.12 8.27
N ALA A 103 8.45 2.24 8.84
CA ALA A 103 7.15 2.83 8.53
C ALA A 103 7.10 3.34 7.09
N GLY A 104 5.98 3.13 6.41
CA GLY A 104 5.76 3.50 5.01
C GLY A 104 6.36 2.52 4.00
N ASN A 105 6.88 1.38 4.46
CA ASN A 105 7.55 0.41 3.61
C ASN A 105 6.77 -0.91 3.45
N TRP A 106 7.03 -1.55 2.31
CA TRP A 106 6.61 -2.90 1.99
C TRP A 106 7.71 -3.90 2.31
N CYS A 107 7.33 -5.07 2.80
CA CYS A 107 8.23 -6.21 2.99
C CYS A 107 7.51 -7.49 2.63
N PHE A 108 8.22 -8.45 2.03
CA PHE A 108 7.70 -9.81 1.88
C PHE A 108 8.23 -10.67 3.02
N ASP A 109 7.33 -11.28 3.78
CA ASP A 109 7.67 -12.25 4.82
C ASP A 109 7.72 -13.65 4.23
N ARG A 110 8.92 -14.20 4.16
CA ARG A 110 9.21 -15.54 3.64
C ARG A 110 8.68 -16.66 4.54
N ALA A 111 8.44 -16.41 5.83
CA ALA A 111 7.93 -17.42 6.74
C ALA A 111 6.43 -17.68 6.48
N ASP A 112 5.63 -16.62 6.40
CA ASP A 112 4.18 -16.73 6.14
C ASP A 112 3.83 -16.76 4.64
N LYS A 113 4.77 -16.39 3.76
CA LYS A 113 4.53 -16.11 2.33
C LYS A 113 3.48 -15.00 2.19
N SER A 114 3.71 -13.89 2.88
CA SER A 114 2.77 -12.76 2.92
C SER A 114 3.48 -11.44 2.64
N LEU A 115 2.76 -10.53 1.99
CA LEU A 115 3.22 -9.18 1.78
C LEU A 115 2.73 -8.29 2.92
N ILE A 116 3.64 -7.57 3.55
CA ILE A 116 3.36 -6.71 4.69
C ILE A 116 3.60 -5.27 4.28
N TYR A 117 2.67 -4.39 4.62
CA TYR A 117 2.87 -2.95 4.61
C TYR A 117 2.76 -2.42 6.02
N LEU A 118 3.70 -1.55 6.40
CA LEU A 118 3.68 -0.90 7.70
C LEU A 118 3.22 0.55 7.53
N LEU A 119 2.03 0.89 8.03
CA LEU A 119 1.49 2.26 7.88
C LEU A 119 2.36 3.29 8.59
N ASN A 120 2.63 4.38 7.89
CA ASN A 120 3.25 5.58 8.43
C ASN A 120 2.18 6.55 8.92
N PHE A 121 1.56 6.23 10.07
CA PHE A 121 0.77 7.24 10.77
C PHE A 121 1.71 8.33 11.23
N GLY A 122 1.70 9.44 10.48
CA GLY A 122 2.50 10.60 10.78
C GLY A 122 2.36 10.96 12.27
N ASN A 123 3.49 11.02 12.98
CA ASN A 123 3.68 11.24 14.41
C ASN A 123 2.54 11.99 15.12
N SER A 124 1.41 11.31 15.36
CA SER A 124 0.47 11.75 16.38
C SER A 124 1.09 11.26 17.68
N PHE A 125 1.72 12.17 18.41
CA PHE A 125 2.42 11.94 19.69
C PHE A 125 1.60 11.16 20.73
N ARG A 126 0.31 10.92 20.49
CA ARG A 126 -0.60 10.21 21.38
C ARG A 126 -0.94 8.78 20.97
N ASP A 127 -0.69 8.38 19.72
CA ASP A 127 -1.17 7.10 19.21
C ASP A 127 -0.23 6.54 18.13
N ALA A 128 1.03 6.29 18.53
CA ALA A 128 2.03 5.63 17.70
C ALA A 128 1.75 4.12 17.59
N GLN A 129 0.51 3.74 17.28
CA GLN A 129 0.19 2.36 16.92
C GLN A 129 0.49 2.17 15.45
N THR A 130 1.66 1.60 15.18
CA THR A 130 2.03 1.20 13.83
C THR A 130 1.12 0.06 13.38
N LYS A 131 0.15 0.36 12.53
CA LYS A 131 -0.76 -0.66 12.00
C LYS A 131 -0.07 -1.42 10.88
N ARG A 132 0.03 -2.72 11.07
CA ARG A 132 0.55 -3.66 10.08
C ARG A 132 -0.59 -4.13 9.20
N LEU A 133 -0.46 -3.94 7.89
CA LEU A 133 -1.37 -4.52 6.90
C LEU A 133 -0.70 -5.76 6.31
N LYS A 134 -1.35 -6.91 6.41
CA LYS A 134 -0.85 -8.17 5.86
C LYS A 134 -1.73 -8.57 4.68
N PHE A 135 -1.12 -8.88 3.55
CA PHE A 135 -1.79 -9.29 2.33
C PHE A 135 -1.26 -10.66 1.90
N LYS A 136 -2.18 -11.54 1.50
CA LYS A 136 -1.82 -12.90 1.10
C LYS A 136 -2.48 -13.26 -0.22
N VAL A 137 -1.74 -13.97 -1.06
CA VAL A 137 -2.28 -14.59 -2.27
C VAL A 137 -3.02 -15.86 -1.86
N LYS A 138 -4.29 -15.96 -2.22
CA LYS A 138 -5.11 -17.16 -2.04
C LYS A 138 -5.61 -17.63 -3.40
N LEU A 139 -5.46 -18.93 -3.67
CA LEU A 139 -6.11 -19.56 -4.82
C LEU A 139 -7.56 -19.87 -4.43
N LEU A 140 -8.52 -19.23 -5.09
CA LEU A 140 -9.91 -19.64 -5.03
C LEU A 140 -10.16 -20.69 -6.10
N ARG A 141 -10.47 -21.91 -5.68
CA ARG A 141 -11.15 -22.87 -6.56
C ARG A 141 -12.64 -22.55 -6.55
N LEU A 142 -13.21 -22.22 -7.71
CA LEU A 142 -14.65 -22.19 -7.88
C LEU A 142 -15.21 -23.60 -7.67
N PRO A 143 -16.29 -23.79 -6.89
CA PRO A 143 -16.87 -25.11 -6.65
C PRO A 143 -17.33 -25.76 -7.95
N HIS A 144 -17.09 -27.08 -8.05
CA HIS A 144 -17.50 -27.92 -9.16
C HIS A 144 -19.02 -27.88 -9.31
N SER A 145 -19.53 -27.17 -10.33
CA SER A 145 -20.96 -27.20 -10.67
C SER A 145 -21.24 -28.48 -11.46
N PRO A 146 -22.15 -29.36 -10.99
CA PRO A 146 -22.44 -30.64 -11.64
C PRO A 146 -23.15 -30.50 -13.00
N ALA A 147 -23.48 -29.27 -13.43
CA ALA A 147 -24.10 -28.97 -14.72
C ALA A 147 -23.08 -28.70 -15.85
N LYS A 148 -21.77 -28.76 -15.58
CA LYS A 148 -20.72 -28.51 -16.59
C LYS A 148 -20.28 -29.84 -17.23
N PRO A 149 -20.28 -29.98 -18.56
CA PRO A 149 -19.85 -31.22 -19.21
C PRO A 149 -18.39 -31.54 -18.84
N SER A 150 -18.14 -32.81 -18.52
CA SER A 150 -16.84 -33.38 -18.17
C SER A 150 -15.84 -33.08 -19.29
N GLY A 151 -15.01 -32.04 -19.11
CA GLY A 151 -14.08 -31.54 -20.15
C GLY A 151 -13.85 -30.04 -20.18
N ALA A 152 -14.62 -29.22 -19.44
CA ALA A 152 -14.39 -27.78 -19.41
C ALA A 152 -13.33 -27.37 -18.36
N PRO A 153 -12.35 -26.50 -18.71
CA PRO A 153 -11.24 -26.13 -17.82
C PRO A 153 -11.74 -25.54 -16.50
N GLU A 154 -11.11 -25.98 -15.40
CA GLU A 154 -11.36 -25.49 -14.06
C GLU A 154 -10.95 -24.01 -13.95
N THR A 155 -11.88 -23.16 -13.54
CA THR A 155 -11.59 -21.75 -13.29
C THR A 155 -10.98 -21.61 -11.90
N VAL A 156 -9.67 -21.78 -11.80
CA VAL A 156 -8.89 -21.33 -10.64
C VAL A 156 -8.80 -19.81 -10.69
N GLY A 157 -9.30 -19.13 -9.66
CA GLY A 157 -9.17 -17.69 -9.46
C GLY A 157 -8.05 -17.39 -8.46
N VAL A 158 -7.46 -16.20 -8.54
CA VAL A 158 -6.46 -15.73 -7.57
C VAL A 158 -7.05 -14.52 -6.86
N ALA A 159 -7.13 -14.55 -5.53
CA ALA A 159 -7.44 -13.36 -4.75
C ALA A 159 -6.22 -12.89 -3.98
N PHE A 160 -6.05 -11.58 -3.98
CA PHE A 160 -5.13 -10.88 -3.11
C PHE A 160 -5.96 -10.13 -2.10
N GLU A 161 -5.97 -10.62 -0.87
CA GLU A 161 -6.81 -10.12 0.22
C GLU A 161 -5.97 -9.70 1.41
N GLN A 162 -6.46 -8.67 2.10
CA GLN A 162 -5.94 -8.30 3.40
C GLN A 162 -6.38 -9.35 4.42
N VAL A 163 -5.41 -9.95 5.10
CA VAL A 163 -5.66 -10.88 6.20
C VAL A 163 -5.57 -10.08 7.49
N LYS A 164 -6.62 -10.16 8.31
CA LYS A 164 -6.61 -9.64 9.68
C LYS A 164 -5.88 -10.68 10.54
N ASP A 165 -4.88 -10.23 11.28
CA ASP A 165 -4.24 -11.05 12.32
C ASP A 165 -5.25 -11.43 13.40
#